data_AF-A0A8C4ITT3-F1
#
_entry.id   AF-A0A8C4ITT3-F1
#
_cell.length_a   1.000
_cell.length_b   1.000
_cell.length_c   1.000
_cell.angle_alpha   90.00
_cell.angle_beta   90.00
_cell.angle_gamma   90.00
#
_symmetry.space_group_name_H-M   'P 1'
#
loop_
_entity.id
_entity.type
_entity.pdbx_description
1 polymer ?
#
loop_
_entity_poly.entity_id
_entity_poly.type
_entity_poly.pdbx_seq_one_letter_code
_entity_poly.pdbx_strand_id
1 'polypeptide(L)'
;MWAWWTLPVLKANDQLSSRGEPGGAMPFLHGFRRIIYEYQPLVDAVMCVVGLEEGDGGDEDRVRSPEDKSGLCSSLVQLLERESQSEVFVEGISYALFKVAERGLVYAAEILLRYGADLNFEDPVSYYNPLHIAVLRNRPDMVTLLVGHGADIEKRDRIHESSPLDLASEESERLPCLLTLLDMGADVNARDKHGKTPMLHALASSDGLTVHNTENIRLLLQRGADVNAATVDGETVESSLVFLVKEALEASAEDAAEMGNFCLKTTRLLLAHGVDPSCCLNEDGEPSLTQTSLEHFDLLFPLAVLLIQSRASLVCSYHGGSCWSGYSLLFQRLQTALQQCSDQSHASELLEQAEVLLDLARVDSPTLHLLPRLELPVPGQEPHPYAKALVDLHNHVVEHEASPPALRFLCRAFIRSHLQPLPLEDGVKALPLPDRLKDFLLPEQTYTPKPGWDCFKPQHSQH
;
A
#
# COMPACT_ATOMS: atom_id res chain seq x y z
N MET A 1 -21.40 3.36 3.06
CA MET A 1 -21.31 4.25 1.88
C MET A 1 -19.82 4.31 1.59
N TRP A 2 -19.23 3.50 0.70
CA TRP A 2 -19.29 3.64 -0.75
C TRP A 2 -19.19 2.26 -1.43
N ALA A 3 -20.07 1.99 -2.39
CA ALA A 3 -20.04 0.80 -3.23
C ALA A 3 -19.90 1.24 -4.68
N TRP A 4 -18.66 1.49 -5.13
CA TRP A 4 -18.37 1.85 -6.52
C TRP A 4 -17.05 1.21 -6.97
N TRP A 5 -16.99 -0.12 -6.96
CA TRP A 5 -15.96 -0.89 -7.66
C TRP A 5 -16.66 -2.03 -8.40
N THR A 6 -17.26 -1.69 -9.53
CA THR A 6 -17.59 -2.68 -10.57
C THR A 6 -17.41 -2.01 -11.93
N LEU A 7 -16.42 -2.48 -12.68
CA LEU A 7 -16.39 -2.32 -14.12
C LEU A 7 -17.74 -2.78 -14.69
N PRO A 8 -18.43 -1.98 -15.52
CA PRO A 8 -19.55 -2.52 -16.28
C PRO A 8 -18.96 -3.44 -17.37
N VAL A 9 -19.01 -4.75 -17.13
CA VAL A 9 -18.98 -5.74 -18.19
C VAL A 9 -20.19 -5.48 -19.07
N LEU A 10 -20.00 -4.81 -20.20
CA LEU A 10 -21.01 -4.61 -21.23
C LEU A 10 -21.35 -5.97 -21.86
N LYS A 11 -22.29 -6.70 -21.25
CA LYS A 11 -23.10 -7.67 -22.00
C LYS A 11 -24.06 -6.87 -22.87
N ALA A 12 -23.78 -6.82 -24.16
CA ALA A 12 -24.73 -6.39 -25.16
C ALA A 12 -26.00 -7.26 -25.03
N ASN A 13 -27.11 -6.63 -24.64
CA ASN A 13 -28.42 -7.26 -24.70
C ASN A 13 -29.25 -6.47 -25.71
N ASP A 14 -29.41 -7.05 -26.89
CA ASP A 14 -30.40 -6.65 -27.87
C ASP A 14 -31.79 -6.74 -27.25
N GLN A 15 -32.46 -5.60 -27.12
CA GLN A 15 -33.91 -5.39 -27.30
C GLN A 15 -34.36 -4.13 -26.56
N LEU A 16 -34.70 -3.06 -27.29
CA LEU A 16 -36.04 -2.47 -27.22
C LEU A 16 -36.22 -1.34 -28.24
N SER A 17 -37.19 -1.58 -29.11
CA SER A 17 -37.67 -0.70 -30.15
C SER A 17 -38.65 0.35 -29.60
N SER A 18 -38.67 1.50 -30.26
CA SER A 18 -39.80 2.43 -30.42
C SER A 18 -40.28 3.26 -29.21
N ARG A 19 -39.95 4.55 -29.22
CA ARG A 19 -40.91 5.68 -29.20
C ARG A 19 -40.14 7.00 -29.33
N GLY A 20 -40.55 7.82 -30.28
CA GLY A 20 -39.84 9.05 -30.65
C GLY A 20 -40.22 10.26 -29.79
N GLU A 21 -39.23 11.11 -29.56
CA GLU A 21 -39.35 12.57 -29.55
C GLU A 21 -38.05 13.16 -30.16
N PRO A 22 -38.10 14.31 -30.85
CA PRO A 22 -36.96 14.90 -31.53
C PRO A 22 -36.32 15.99 -30.66
N GLY A 23 -35.06 15.81 -30.24
CA GLY A 23 -34.31 16.90 -29.59
C GLY A 23 -33.16 16.40 -28.73
N GLY A 24 -31.93 16.68 -29.18
CA GLY A 24 -30.71 16.43 -28.42
C GLY A 24 -29.87 15.29 -28.98
N ALA A 25 -29.17 15.52 -30.09
CA ALA A 25 -28.08 14.63 -30.49
C ALA A 25 -27.00 14.66 -29.37
N MET A 26 -26.88 13.56 -28.62
CA MET A 26 -25.82 13.37 -27.63
C MET A 26 -24.45 13.54 -28.33
N PRO A 27 -23.59 14.49 -27.94
CA PRO A 27 -22.25 14.68 -28.53
C PRO A 27 -21.42 13.40 -28.52
N PHE A 28 -21.63 12.56 -27.49
CA PHE A 28 -21.02 11.25 -27.31
C PHE A 28 -21.25 10.28 -28.47
N LEU A 29 -22.49 10.19 -28.98
CA LEU A 29 -22.82 9.30 -30.12
C LEU A 29 -22.24 9.81 -31.44
N HIS A 30 -22.03 11.12 -31.55
CA HIS A 30 -21.39 11.71 -32.74
C HIS A 30 -19.87 11.48 -32.72
N GLY A 31 -19.22 11.54 -31.56
CA GLY A 31 -17.81 11.18 -31.37
C GLY A 31 -17.54 9.71 -31.67
N PHE A 32 -18.30 8.79 -31.04
CA PHE A 32 -18.21 7.33 -31.27
C PHE A 32 -18.41 6.93 -32.73
N ARG A 33 -19.35 7.58 -33.45
CA ARG A 33 -19.51 7.37 -34.90
C ARG A 33 -18.33 7.91 -35.71
N ARG A 34 -17.69 9.00 -35.27
CA ARG A 34 -16.55 9.59 -35.98
C ARG A 34 -15.32 8.69 -35.94
N ILE A 35 -15.02 8.09 -34.78
CA ILE A 35 -13.89 7.16 -34.61
C ILE A 35 -14.06 5.94 -35.51
N ILE A 36 -15.19 5.25 -35.38
CA ILE A 36 -15.44 3.97 -36.06
C ILE A 36 -15.46 4.13 -37.58
N TYR A 37 -15.90 5.28 -38.10
CA TYR A 37 -16.14 5.44 -39.54
C TYR A 37 -15.16 6.36 -40.27
N GLU A 38 -14.46 7.30 -39.61
CA GLU A 38 -13.64 8.30 -40.32
C GLU A 38 -12.14 7.96 -40.30
N TYR A 39 -11.57 7.56 -39.17
CA TYR A 39 -10.12 7.32 -39.06
C TYR A 39 -9.71 5.94 -38.55
N GLN A 40 -10.65 5.09 -38.10
CA GLN A 40 -10.39 3.68 -37.80
C GLN A 40 -9.66 2.94 -38.94
N PRO A 41 -9.98 3.13 -40.24
CA PRO A 41 -9.27 2.43 -41.32
C PRO A 41 -7.77 2.74 -41.37
N LEU A 42 -7.37 3.98 -41.05
CA LEU A 42 -5.96 4.35 -40.97
C LEU A 42 -5.31 3.69 -39.76
N VAL A 43 -5.99 3.67 -38.61
CA VAL A 43 -5.50 2.99 -37.41
C VAL A 43 -5.31 1.50 -37.69
N ASP A 44 -6.31 0.82 -38.24
CA ASP A 44 -6.24 -0.60 -38.58
C ASP A 44 -5.10 -0.88 -39.58
N ALA A 45 -4.90 0.00 -40.56
CA ALA A 45 -3.80 -0.11 -41.51
C ALA A 45 -2.43 0.06 -40.83
N VAL A 46 -2.28 1.04 -39.91
CA VAL A 46 -1.07 1.21 -39.10
C VAL A 46 -0.83 -0.04 -38.24
N MET A 47 -1.85 -0.53 -37.54
CA MET A 47 -1.78 -1.72 -36.69
C MET A 47 -1.41 -2.99 -37.47
N CYS A 48 -1.97 -3.15 -38.68
CA CYS A 48 -1.60 -4.22 -39.60
C CYS A 48 -0.13 -4.11 -40.03
N VAL A 49 0.34 -2.92 -40.40
CA VAL A 49 1.75 -2.70 -40.77
C VAL A 49 2.68 -3.01 -39.61
N VAL A 50 2.36 -2.60 -38.38
CA VAL A 50 3.19 -2.92 -37.21
C VAL A 50 3.03 -4.38 -36.75
N GLY A 51 2.25 -5.20 -37.45
CA GLY A 51 2.11 -6.63 -37.24
C GLY A 51 1.30 -6.97 -35.98
N LEU A 52 0.22 -6.25 -35.75
CA LEU A 52 -0.76 -6.49 -34.69
C LEU A 52 -2.11 -6.80 -35.34
N GLU A 53 -2.33 -8.04 -35.76
CA GLU A 53 -3.69 -8.50 -36.09
C GLU A 53 -4.43 -8.75 -34.77
N GLU A 54 -5.66 -8.22 -34.64
CA GLU A 54 -6.57 -8.51 -33.53
C GLU A 54 -7.03 -9.97 -33.62
N GLY A 55 -6.17 -10.92 -33.22
CA GLY A 55 -6.53 -12.33 -33.27
C GLY A 55 -5.39 -13.33 -33.21
N ASP A 56 -4.50 -13.26 -32.21
CA ASP A 56 -4.03 -14.50 -31.57
C ASP A 56 -3.43 -14.21 -30.20
N GLY A 57 -3.93 -14.90 -29.19
CA GLY A 57 -3.37 -14.88 -27.85
C GLY A 57 -2.20 -15.87 -27.77
N GLY A 58 -0.98 -15.38 -27.85
CA GLY A 58 0.21 -16.20 -27.58
C GLY A 58 1.49 -15.61 -28.16
N ASP A 59 2.45 -15.33 -27.29
CA ASP A 59 3.82 -14.85 -27.54
C ASP A 59 3.99 -13.36 -27.90
N GLU A 60 3.88 -12.50 -26.88
CA GLU A 60 4.17 -11.07 -26.93
C GLU A 60 5.68 -10.70 -26.92
N ASP A 61 6.61 -11.65 -27.06
CA ASP A 61 8.06 -11.35 -26.93
C ASP A 61 8.96 -11.97 -28.01
N ARG A 62 8.46 -12.09 -29.25
CA ARG A 62 9.36 -12.32 -30.39
C ARG A 62 10.14 -11.03 -30.66
N VAL A 63 11.38 -10.98 -30.16
CA VAL A 63 12.41 -10.01 -30.57
C VAL A 63 12.52 -10.05 -32.10
N ARG A 64 11.81 -9.14 -32.78
CA ARG A 64 11.86 -9.00 -34.25
C ARG A 64 13.25 -8.53 -34.64
N SER A 65 13.81 -9.13 -35.70
CA SER A 65 15.19 -8.85 -36.10
C SER A 65 15.35 -7.37 -36.52
N PRO A 66 16.56 -6.80 -36.47
CA PRO A 66 16.81 -5.42 -36.91
C PRO A 66 16.39 -5.18 -38.38
N GLU A 67 16.51 -6.20 -39.22
CA GLU A 67 16.12 -6.15 -40.64
C GLU A 67 14.59 -6.06 -40.79
N ASP A 68 13.84 -6.81 -39.99
CA ASP A 68 12.37 -6.75 -39.95
C ASP A 68 11.90 -5.36 -39.49
N LYS A 69 12.54 -4.77 -38.47
CA LYS A 69 12.22 -3.42 -37.98
C LYS A 69 12.42 -2.36 -39.06
N SER A 70 13.51 -2.45 -39.84
CA SER A 70 13.78 -1.52 -40.95
C SER A 70 12.71 -1.62 -42.05
N GLY A 71 12.28 -2.84 -42.39
CA GLY A 71 11.20 -3.07 -43.34
C GLY A 71 9.89 -2.45 -42.86
N LEU A 72 9.50 -2.70 -41.60
CA LEU A 72 8.29 -2.14 -41.00
C LEU A 72 8.31 -0.62 -40.94
N CYS A 73 9.44 -0.01 -40.59
CA CYS A 73 9.59 1.45 -40.61
C CYS A 73 9.34 2.03 -42.01
N SER A 74 9.90 1.40 -43.05
CA SER A 74 9.71 1.86 -44.43
C SER A 74 8.24 1.72 -44.89
N SER A 75 7.58 0.61 -44.54
CA SER A 75 6.17 0.39 -44.87
C SER A 75 5.24 1.36 -44.13
N LEU A 76 5.53 1.65 -42.86
CA LEU A 76 4.75 2.61 -42.07
C LEU A 76 4.89 4.02 -42.64
N VAL A 77 6.13 4.45 -42.96
CA VAL A 77 6.39 5.74 -43.61
C VAL A 77 5.64 5.86 -44.94
N GLN A 78 5.70 4.84 -45.80
CA GLN A 78 4.98 4.84 -47.08
C GLN A 78 3.46 4.94 -46.90
N LEU A 79 2.91 4.23 -45.90
CA LEU A 79 1.49 4.32 -45.56
C LEU A 79 1.12 5.75 -45.15
N LEU A 80 1.87 6.34 -44.21
CA LEU A 80 1.60 7.69 -43.70
C LEU A 80 1.74 8.76 -44.78
N GLU A 81 2.72 8.65 -45.68
CA GLU A 81 2.86 9.55 -46.82
C GLU A 81 1.65 9.51 -47.75
N ARG A 82 1.13 8.30 -48.05
CA ARG A 82 -0.05 8.13 -48.90
C ARG A 82 -1.31 8.74 -48.30
N GLU A 83 -1.49 8.57 -46.99
CA GLU A 83 -2.69 9.00 -46.27
C GLU A 83 -2.60 10.45 -45.75
N SER A 84 -1.45 11.11 -45.92
CA SER A 84 -1.16 12.48 -45.43
C SER A 84 -2.09 13.57 -45.95
N GLN A 85 -2.79 13.34 -47.06
CA GLN A 85 -3.72 14.30 -47.66
C GLN A 85 -5.14 14.21 -47.08
N SER A 86 -5.40 13.24 -46.21
CA SER A 86 -6.71 13.06 -45.58
C SER A 86 -6.98 14.15 -44.53
N GLU A 87 -8.19 14.69 -44.50
CA GLU A 87 -8.59 15.70 -43.50
C GLU A 87 -8.57 15.18 -42.07
N VAL A 88 -8.68 13.86 -41.88
CA VAL A 88 -8.66 13.18 -40.56
C VAL A 88 -7.32 12.50 -40.26
N PHE A 89 -6.27 12.84 -41.02
CA PHE A 89 -4.97 12.21 -40.91
C PHE A 89 -4.40 12.36 -39.49
N VAL A 90 -4.43 13.57 -38.93
CA VAL A 90 -3.87 13.87 -37.60
C VAL A 90 -4.62 13.08 -36.52
N GLU A 91 -5.96 13.07 -36.54
CA GLU A 91 -6.76 12.30 -35.59
C GLU A 91 -6.48 10.80 -35.71
N GLY A 92 -6.34 10.28 -36.94
CA GLY A 92 -6.02 8.88 -37.19
C GLY A 92 -4.64 8.47 -36.67
N ILE A 93 -3.58 9.25 -36.96
CA ILE A 93 -2.24 8.95 -36.44
C ILE A 93 -2.14 9.15 -34.93
N SER A 94 -2.93 10.05 -34.34
CA SER A 94 -2.98 10.27 -32.90
C SER A 94 -3.68 9.12 -32.17
N TYR A 95 -4.76 8.59 -32.74
CA TYR A 95 -5.38 7.39 -32.21
C TYR A 95 -4.51 6.14 -32.43
N ALA A 96 -3.80 6.06 -33.56
CA ALA A 96 -2.79 5.04 -33.76
C ALA A 96 -1.67 5.14 -32.72
N LEU A 97 -1.20 6.36 -32.38
CA LEU A 97 -0.22 6.61 -31.32
C LEU A 97 -0.69 6.05 -29.99
N PHE A 98 -1.95 6.30 -29.61
CA PHE A 98 -2.54 5.72 -28.41
C PHE A 98 -2.47 4.18 -28.39
N LYS A 99 -2.82 3.52 -29.50
CA LYS A 99 -2.78 2.04 -29.62
C LYS A 99 -1.37 1.47 -29.61
N VAL A 100 -0.41 2.12 -30.26
CA VAL A 100 0.99 1.67 -30.20
C VAL A 100 1.63 1.94 -28.84
N ALA A 101 1.20 2.99 -28.12
CA ALA A 101 1.60 3.27 -26.75
C ALA A 101 1.11 2.17 -25.78
N GLU A 102 -0.15 1.75 -25.92
CA GLU A 102 -0.73 0.62 -25.17
C GLU A 102 0.12 -0.66 -25.31
N ARG A 103 0.65 -0.90 -26.51
CA ARG A 103 1.47 -2.08 -26.84
C ARG A 103 2.97 -1.89 -26.60
N GLY A 104 3.42 -0.68 -26.28
CA GLY A 104 4.84 -0.38 -26.07
C GLY A 104 5.70 -0.40 -27.34
N LEU A 105 5.12 -0.18 -28.52
CA LEU A 105 5.86 -0.17 -29.80
C LEU A 105 6.58 1.16 -30.04
N VAL A 106 7.69 1.38 -29.31
CA VAL A 106 8.46 2.64 -29.27
C VAL A 106 8.84 3.17 -30.66
N TYR A 107 9.32 2.31 -31.57
CA TYR A 107 9.73 2.73 -32.92
C TYR A 107 8.56 3.28 -33.76
N ALA A 108 7.36 2.69 -33.62
CA ALA A 108 6.18 3.12 -34.36
C ALA A 108 5.67 4.44 -33.80
N ALA A 109 5.66 4.59 -32.47
CA ALA A 109 5.33 5.84 -31.81
C ALA A 109 6.27 6.98 -32.25
N GLU A 110 7.57 6.73 -32.34
CA GLU A 110 8.55 7.72 -32.81
C GLU A 110 8.22 8.21 -34.23
N ILE A 111 7.86 7.30 -35.14
CA ILE A 111 7.46 7.66 -36.51
C ILE A 111 6.16 8.48 -36.48
N LEU A 112 5.12 8.02 -35.77
CA LEU A 112 3.83 8.72 -35.71
C LEU A 112 3.98 10.15 -35.15
N LEU A 113 4.82 10.34 -34.13
CA LEU A 113 5.12 11.66 -33.57
C LEU A 113 5.82 12.58 -34.58
N ARG A 114 6.73 12.06 -35.41
CA ARG A 114 7.38 12.84 -36.48
C ARG A 114 6.38 13.31 -37.55
N TYR A 115 5.28 12.58 -37.75
CA TYR A 115 4.20 12.95 -38.66
C TYR A 115 3.13 13.85 -38.00
N GLY A 116 3.34 14.26 -36.75
CA GLY A 116 2.47 15.22 -36.06
C GLY A 116 1.34 14.60 -35.26
N ALA A 117 1.47 13.35 -34.82
CA ALA A 117 0.52 12.77 -33.87
C ALA A 117 0.44 13.62 -32.58
N ASP A 118 -0.77 13.89 -32.12
CA ASP A 118 -1.05 14.72 -30.96
C ASP A 118 -0.85 13.92 -29.66
N LEU A 119 0.08 14.37 -28.83
CA LEU A 119 0.36 13.82 -27.50
C LEU A 119 -0.79 14.09 -26.50
N ASN A 120 -1.65 15.07 -26.78
CA ASN A 120 -2.82 15.40 -25.98
C ASN A 120 -4.09 14.70 -26.46
N PHE A 121 -4.01 13.84 -27.48
CA PHE A 121 -5.13 13.04 -27.91
C PHE A 121 -5.66 12.24 -26.73
N GLU A 122 -6.96 12.36 -26.45
CA GLU A 122 -7.63 11.58 -25.43
C GLU A 122 -8.48 10.51 -26.12
N ASP A 123 -8.25 9.26 -25.73
CA ASP A 123 -9.07 8.16 -26.19
C ASP A 123 -10.54 8.40 -25.80
N PRO A 124 -11.48 8.37 -26.75
CA PRO A 124 -12.87 8.74 -26.51
C PRO A 124 -13.65 7.74 -25.65
N VAL A 125 -13.09 6.56 -25.38
CA VAL A 125 -13.70 5.55 -24.52
C VAL A 125 -13.21 5.71 -23.08
N SER A 126 -11.89 5.72 -22.89
CA SER A 126 -11.22 5.72 -21.60
C SER A 126 -10.82 7.11 -21.10
N TYR A 127 -10.81 8.11 -21.98
CA TYR A 127 -10.31 9.48 -21.74
C TYR A 127 -8.83 9.57 -21.37
N TYR A 128 -8.08 8.49 -21.57
CA TYR A 128 -6.64 8.48 -21.37
C TYR A 128 -5.91 9.01 -22.60
N ASN A 129 -4.80 9.71 -22.36
CA ASN A 129 -3.87 10.07 -23.42
C ASN A 129 -2.79 8.97 -23.62
N PRO A 130 -1.92 9.08 -24.64
CA PRO A 130 -0.83 8.11 -24.86
C PRO A 130 0.07 7.88 -23.63
N LEU A 131 0.31 8.91 -22.81
CA LEU A 131 1.14 8.78 -21.61
C LEU A 131 0.44 7.97 -20.51
N HIS A 132 -0.84 8.24 -20.24
CA HIS A 132 -1.63 7.48 -19.26
C HIS A 132 -1.70 6.01 -19.64
N ILE A 133 -2.01 5.67 -20.90
CA ILE A 133 -2.11 4.28 -21.33
C ILE A 133 -0.76 3.56 -21.31
N ALA A 134 0.34 4.25 -21.62
CA ALA A 134 1.69 3.69 -21.49
C ALA A 134 2.02 3.33 -20.03
N VAL A 135 1.62 4.17 -19.08
CA VAL A 135 1.77 3.89 -17.64
C VAL A 135 0.88 2.73 -17.19
N LEU A 136 -0.40 2.74 -17.56
CA LEU A 136 -1.36 1.68 -17.24
C LEU A 136 -0.93 0.31 -17.75
N ARG A 137 -0.22 0.26 -18.89
CA ARG A 137 0.33 -0.98 -19.47
C ARG A 137 1.79 -1.24 -19.10
N ASN A 138 2.33 -0.49 -18.13
CA ASN A 138 3.70 -0.64 -17.64
C ASN A 138 4.76 -0.61 -18.76
N ARG A 139 4.75 0.42 -19.61
CA ARG A 139 5.68 0.61 -20.74
C ARG A 139 6.68 1.74 -20.47
N PRO A 140 7.73 1.54 -19.66
CA PRO A 140 8.65 2.61 -19.25
C PRO A 140 9.43 3.26 -20.42
N ASP A 141 9.83 2.47 -21.43
CA ASP A 141 10.51 3.01 -22.61
C ASP A 141 9.58 3.92 -23.43
N MET A 142 8.28 3.60 -23.47
CA MET A 142 7.27 4.44 -24.12
C MET A 142 7.03 5.73 -23.32
N VAL A 143 6.98 5.66 -21.98
CA VAL A 143 6.93 6.84 -21.12
C VAL A 143 8.11 7.77 -21.41
N THR A 144 9.32 7.21 -21.47
CA THR A 144 10.55 7.97 -21.78
C THR A 144 10.46 8.67 -23.13
N LEU A 145 9.99 7.96 -24.16
CA LEU A 145 9.82 8.52 -25.50
C LEU A 145 8.77 9.65 -25.52
N LEU A 146 7.59 9.43 -24.95
CA LEU A 146 6.48 10.39 -24.99
C LEU A 146 6.84 11.68 -24.23
N VAL A 147 7.38 11.57 -23.01
CA VAL A 147 7.81 12.73 -22.22
C VAL A 147 9.01 13.42 -22.90
N GLY A 148 9.93 12.66 -23.49
CA GLY A 148 11.04 13.22 -24.28
C GLY A 148 10.59 14.03 -25.51
N HIS A 149 9.41 13.71 -26.06
CA HIS A 149 8.75 14.46 -27.13
C HIS A 149 7.85 15.60 -26.63
N GLY A 150 7.83 15.88 -25.32
CA GLY A 150 7.10 17.00 -24.72
C GLY A 150 5.71 16.65 -24.21
N ALA A 151 5.40 15.36 -23.97
CA ALA A 151 4.19 15.01 -23.24
C ALA A 151 4.25 15.61 -21.82
N ASP A 152 3.16 16.22 -21.40
CA ASP A 152 3.05 16.79 -20.06
C ASP A 152 3.00 15.65 -19.02
N ILE A 153 4.07 15.52 -18.24
CA ILE A 153 4.26 14.48 -17.23
C ILE A 153 3.27 14.60 -16.06
N GLU A 154 2.70 15.79 -15.85
CA GLU A 154 1.73 16.10 -14.79
C GLU A 154 0.28 16.13 -15.32
N LYS A 155 0.08 15.80 -16.61
CA LYS A 155 -1.23 15.86 -17.24
C LYS A 155 -2.20 14.91 -16.54
N ARG A 156 -3.25 15.44 -15.93
CA ARG A 156 -4.30 14.64 -15.29
C ARG A 156 -5.30 14.10 -16.31
N ASP A 157 -5.79 12.88 -16.09
CA ASP A 157 -6.89 12.30 -16.86
C ASP A 157 -8.21 13.03 -16.56
N ARG A 158 -9.24 12.81 -17.39
CA ARG A 158 -10.52 13.52 -17.25
C ARG A 158 -11.48 12.91 -16.21
N ILE A 159 -11.39 11.61 -15.95
CA ILE A 159 -12.35 10.87 -15.14
C ILE A 159 -11.98 10.98 -13.66
N HIS A 160 -10.78 10.53 -13.34
CA HIS A 160 -10.27 10.42 -11.98
C HIS A 160 -9.43 11.64 -11.61
N GLU A 161 -8.99 12.40 -12.61
CA GLU A 161 -7.99 13.46 -12.44
C GLU A 161 -6.68 12.92 -11.88
N SER A 162 -6.35 11.66 -12.18
CA SER A 162 -5.08 11.04 -11.79
C SER A 162 -3.98 11.48 -12.76
N SER A 163 -2.83 11.85 -12.21
CA SER A 163 -1.61 12.05 -12.99
C SER A 163 -1.01 10.69 -13.41
N PRO A 164 -0.09 10.66 -14.40
CA PRO A 164 0.69 9.47 -14.71
C PRO A 164 1.40 8.90 -13.47
N LEU A 165 1.84 9.74 -12.55
CA LEU A 165 2.51 9.31 -11.31
C LEU A 165 1.53 8.68 -10.31
N ASP A 166 0.32 9.23 -10.18
CA ASP A 166 -0.75 8.67 -9.34
C ASP A 166 -1.10 7.26 -9.83
N LEU A 167 -1.32 7.11 -11.14
CA LEU A 167 -1.54 5.81 -11.77
C LEU A 167 -0.37 4.87 -11.47
N ALA A 168 0.88 5.25 -11.76
CA ALA A 168 2.03 4.36 -11.54
C ALA A 168 2.17 3.90 -10.07
N SER A 169 1.68 4.69 -9.12
CA SER A 169 1.81 4.41 -7.68
C SER A 169 0.81 3.36 -7.16
N GLU A 170 -0.38 3.29 -7.76
CA GLU A 170 -1.50 2.45 -7.30
C GLU A 170 -1.26 0.94 -7.40
N GLU A 171 -0.44 0.46 -8.35
CA GLU A 171 -0.20 -0.98 -8.52
C GLU A 171 1.29 -1.31 -8.53
N SER A 172 1.65 -2.38 -7.82
CA SER A 172 3.04 -2.82 -7.64
C SER A 172 3.73 -3.19 -8.96
N GLU A 173 2.98 -3.69 -9.93
CA GLU A 173 3.51 -4.06 -11.25
C GLU A 173 4.03 -2.85 -12.04
N ARG A 174 3.51 -1.64 -11.76
CA ARG A 174 3.87 -0.40 -12.44
C ARG A 174 5.12 0.28 -11.88
N LEU A 175 5.86 -0.38 -10.98
CA LEU A 175 7.12 0.10 -10.41
C LEU A 175 8.14 0.61 -11.46
N PRO A 176 8.35 -0.05 -12.63
CA PRO A 176 9.25 0.47 -13.66
C PRO A 176 8.81 1.84 -14.22
N CYS A 177 7.52 2.03 -14.46
CA CYS A 177 6.97 3.32 -14.87
C CYS A 177 7.08 4.36 -13.76
N LEU A 178 6.80 3.98 -12.51
CA LEU A 178 6.95 4.87 -11.34
C LEU A 178 8.39 5.40 -11.23
N LEU A 179 9.39 4.51 -11.34
CA LEU A 179 10.81 4.86 -11.37
C LEU A 179 11.13 5.82 -12.52
N THR A 180 10.67 5.51 -13.72
CA THR A 180 10.92 6.31 -14.92
C THR A 180 10.34 7.71 -14.78
N LEU A 181 9.08 7.85 -14.34
CA LEU A 181 8.43 9.15 -14.15
C LEU A 181 9.18 10.01 -13.13
N LEU A 182 9.56 9.42 -11.99
CA LEU A 182 10.33 10.11 -10.95
C LEU A 182 11.74 10.51 -11.45
N ASP A 183 12.39 9.68 -12.26
CA ASP A 183 13.68 10.00 -12.89
C ASP A 183 13.57 11.13 -13.92
N MET A 184 12.41 11.26 -14.57
CA MET A 184 12.10 12.33 -15.50
C MET A 184 11.59 13.62 -14.83
N GLY A 185 11.53 13.64 -13.50
CA GLY A 185 11.22 14.84 -12.72
C GLY A 185 9.75 15.07 -12.43
N ALA A 186 8.91 14.01 -12.46
CA ALA A 186 7.55 14.09 -11.93
C ALA A 186 7.56 14.51 -10.46
N ASP A 187 6.60 15.34 -10.05
CA ASP A 187 6.50 15.82 -8.68
C ASP A 187 5.98 14.71 -7.74
N VAL A 188 6.87 14.16 -6.92
CA VAL A 188 6.57 13.12 -5.93
C VAL A 188 5.48 13.52 -4.92
N ASN A 189 5.23 14.82 -4.76
CA ASN A 189 4.25 15.38 -3.83
C ASN A 189 3.08 16.07 -4.55
N ALA A 190 2.89 15.82 -5.85
CA ALA A 190 1.74 16.31 -6.59
C ALA A 190 0.44 15.90 -5.88
N ARG A 191 -0.55 16.79 -5.85
CA ARG A 191 -1.84 16.54 -5.20
C ARG A 191 -2.97 16.51 -6.21
N ASP A 192 -3.79 15.47 -6.15
CA ASP A 192 -5.03 15.37 -6.92
C ASP A 192 -6.11 16.32 -6.37
N LYS A 193 -7.31 16.31 -6.97
CA LYS A 193 -8.46 17.11 -6.50
C LYS A 193 -8.92 16.78 -5.08
N HIS A 194 -8.63 15.57 -4.60
CA HIS A 194 -8.93 15.10 -3.26
C HIS A 194 -7.76 15.38 -2.30
N GLY A 195 -6.68 16.00 -2.78
CA GLY A 195 -5.48 16.26 -2.01
C GLY A 195 -4.61 15.03 -1.79
N LYS A 196 -4.90 13.90 -2.44
CA LYS A 196 -4.11 12.66 -2.38
C LYS A 196 -2.80 12.86 -3.12
N THR A 197 -1.73 12.39 -2.50
CA THR A 197 -0.38 12.33 -3.08
C THR A 197 -0.11 10.95 -3.66
N PRO A 198 0.91 10.78 -4.52
CA PRO A 198 1.37 9.46 -5.00
C PRO A 198 1.58 8.45 -3.85
N MET A 199 2.05 8.92 -2.69
CA MET A 199 2.20 8.11 -1.48
C MET A 199 0.87 7.56 -0.96
N LEU A 200 -0.19 8.38 -0.96
CA LEU A 200 -1.53 7.95 -0.57
C LEU A 200 -2.17 7.04 -1.63
N HIS A 201 -1.90 7.27 -2.91
CA HIS A 201 -2.30 6.36 -4.00
C HIS A 201 -1.64 4.99 -3.87
N ALA A 202 -0.37 4.91 -3.45
CA ALA A 202 0.31 3.63 -3.22
C ALA A 202 -0.30 2.80 -2.07
N LEU A 203 -1.05 3.44 -1.17
CA LEU A 203 -1.80 2.78 -0.09
C LEU A 203 -3.25 2.48 -0.47
N ALA A 204 -3.73 3.00 -1.60
CA ALA A 204 -5.06 2.68 -2.09
C ALA A 204 -5.10 1.24 -2.59
N SER A 205 -6.16 0.53 -2.24
CA SER A 205 -6.45 -0.80 -2.78
C SER A 205 -7.55 -0.68 -3.82
N SER A 206 -7.29 -1.21 -5.02
CA SER A 206 -8.28 -1.27 -6.11
C SER A 206 -9.29 -2.41 -5.91
N ASP A 207 -8.92 -3.46 -5.16
CA ASP A 207 -9.75 -4.64 -4.85
C ASP A 207 -10.23 -4.70 -3.39
N GLY A 208 -9.79 -3.75 -2.55
CA GLY A 208 -10.13 -3.62 -1.14
C GLY A 208 -9.36 -4.53 -0.19
N LEU A 209 -8.61 -5.54 -0.67
CA LEU A 209 -8.03 -6.57 0.18
C LEU A 209 -6.53 -6.83 -0.02
N THR A 210 -5.96 -6.57 -1.21
CA THR A 210 -4.53 -6.82 -1.44
C THR A 210 -3.80 -5.52 -1.76
N VAL A 211 -2.98 -5.05 -0.82
CA VAL A 211 -2.02 -3.96 -1.07
C VAL A 211 -0.62 -4.56 -1.01
N HIS A 212 0.07 -4.59 -2.15
CA HIS A 212 1.43 -5.12 -2.27
C HIS A 212 2.44 -4.06 -2.75
N ASN A 213 2.18 -2.80 -2.45
CA ASN A 213 2.92 -1.66 -2.99
C ASN A 213 4.12 -1.24 -2.11
N THR A 214 4.70 -2.15 -1.32
CA THR A 214 5.80 -1.80 -0.40
C THR A 214 7.01 -1.21 -1.13
N GLU A 215 7.32 -1.69 -2.35
CA GLU A 215 8.44 -1.16 -3.13
C GLU A 215 8.11 0.19 -3.80
N ASN A 216 6.86 0.44 -4.19
CA ASN A 216 6.42 1.76 -4.62
C ASN A 216 6.58 2.77 -3.48
N ILE A 217 6.11 2.41 -2.28
CA ILE A 217 6.25 3.23 -1.05
C ILE A 217 7.73 3.51 -0.75
N ARG A 218 8.59 2.49 -0.80
CA ARG A 218 10.03 2.66 -0.60
C ARG A 218 10.62 3.65 -1.59
N LEU A 219 10.30 3.51 -2.88
CA LEU A 219 10.80 4.37 -3.92
C LEU A 219 10.33 5.82 -3.73
N LEU A 220 9.04 6.03 -3.47
CA LEU A 220 8.47 7.35 -3.19
C LEU A 220 9.18 8.04 -2.00
N LEU A 221 9.37 7.31 -0.90
CA LEU A 221 10.12 7.79 0.27
C LEU A 221 11.58 8.16 -0.07
N GLN A 222 12.26 7.34 -0.89
CA GLN A 222 13.62 7.64 -1.37
C GLN A 222 13.68 8.90 -2.24
N ARG A 223 12.59 9.24 -2.94
CA ARG A 223 12.47 10.46 -3.75
C ARG A 223 11.95 11.66 -2.96
N GLY A 224 11.71 11.53 -1.66
CA GLY A 224 11.31 12.64 -0.79
C GLY A 224 9.80 12.87 -0.72
N ALA A 225 9.00 11.80 -0.85
CA ALA A 225 7.57 11.86 -0.57
C ALA A 225 7.31 12.37 0.86
N ASP A 226 6.36 13.29 0.99
CA ASP A 226 5.90 13.83 2.27
C ASP A 226 4.98 12.82 2.97
N VAL A 227 5.47 12.26 4.05
CA VAL A 227 4.76 11.30 4.91
C VAL A 227 3.64 11.93 5.74
N ASN A 228 3.67 13.25 5.93
CA ASN A 228 2.66 13.98 6.69
C ASN A 228 1.59 14.60 5.77
N ALA A 229 1.65 14.32 4.47
CA ALA A 229 0.63 14.76 3.54
C ALA A 229 -0.73 14.20 3.95
N ALA A 230 -1.74 15.07 3.92
CA ALA A 230 -3.13 14.74 4.20
C ALA A 230 -4.01 15.04 3.00
N THR A 231 -5.10 14.30 2.81
CA THR A 231 -6.15 14.63 1.84
C THR A 231 -6.94 15.87 2.27
N VAL A 232 -7.86 16.33 1.43
CA VAL A 232 -8.82 17.39 1.79
C VAL A 232 -9.69 16.97 2.98
N ASP A 233 -9.98 15.67 3.11
CA ASP A 233 -10.75 15.09 4.21
C ASP A 233 -9.89 14.80 5.46
N GLY A 234 -8.59 15.10 5.41
CA GLY A 234 -7.66 14.89 6.52
C GLY A 234 -7.07 13.48 6.60
N GLU A 235 -7.28 12.63 5.59
CA GLU A 235 -6.70 11.29 5.55
C GLU A 235 -5.18 11.40 5.33
N THR A 236 -4.40 10.84 6.25
CA THR A 236 -2.94 10.73 6.19
C THR A 236 -2.52 9.29 5.87
N VAL A 237 -1.21 9.11 5.62
CA VAL A 237 -0.60 7.78 5.47
C VAL A 237 -0.93 6.87 6.67
N GLU A 238 -0.88 7.41 7.89
CA GLU A 238 -1.17 6.65 9.09
C GLU A 238 -2.65 6.25 9.17
N SER A 239 -3.59 7.18 8.88
CA SER A 239 -5.01 6.85 8.89
C SER A 239 -5.39 5.84 7.82
N SER A 240 -4.73 5.88 6.65
CA SER A 240 -4.92 4.88 5.61
C SER A 240 -4.46 3.49 6.07
N LEU A 241 -3.33 3.38 6.77
CA LEU A 241 -2.90 2.09 7.34
C LEU A 241 -3.87 1.57 8.40
N VAL A 242 -4.39 2.44 9.28
CA VAL A 242 -5.41 2.06 10.26
C VAL A 242 -6.68 1.55 9.57
N PHE A 243 -7.13 2.25 8.52
CA PHE A 243 -8.30 1.83 7.74
C PHE A 243 -8.10 0.45 7.11
N LEU A 244 -6.96 0.22 6.44
CA LEU A 244 -6.64 -1.08 5.83
C LEU A 244 -6.61 -2.22 6.86
N VAL A 245 -6.01 -1.96 8.03
CA VAL A 245 -5.98 -2.95 9.12
C VAL A 245 -7.39 -3.26 9.63
N LYS A 246 -8.24 -2.24 9.84
CA LYS A 246 -9.62 -2.44 10.30
C LYS A 246 -10.45 -3.25 9.29
N GLU A 247 -10.41 -2.89 8.01
CA GLU A 247 -11.11 -3.64 6.95
C GLU A 247 -10.63 -5.11 6.89
N ALA A 248 -9.32 -5.35 6.99
CA ALA A 248 -8.77 -6.71 6.99
C ALA A 248 -9.21 -7.52 8.22
N LEU A 249 -9.32 -6.89 9.40
CA LEU A 249 -9.82 -7.53 10.63
C LEU A 249 -11.31 -7.90 10.52
N GLU A 250 -12.11 -7.14 9.76
CA GLU A 250 -13.52 -7.44 9.51
C GLU A 250 -13.71 -8.57 8.48
N ALA A 251 -12.74 -8.78 7.58
CA ALA A 251 -12.80 -9.78 6.53
C ALA A 251 -12.47 -11.20 7.04
N SER A 252 -11.22 -11.47 7.43
CA SER A 252 -10.78 -12.77 7.95
C SER A 252 -9.47 -12.70 8.73
N ALA A 253 -9.16 -13.73 9.51
CA ALA A 253 -7.90 -13.79 10.25
C ALA A 253 -6.67 -13.93 9.33
N GLU A 254 -6.83 -14.55 8.16
CA GLU A 254 -5.77 -14.68 7.16
C GLU A 254 -5.48 -13.32 6.51
N ASP A 255 -6.52 -12.59 6.11
CA ASP A 255 -6.41 -11.24 5.55
C ASP A 255 -5.80 -10.26 6.57
N ALA A 256 -6.22 -10.35 7.84
CA ALA A 256 -5.64 -9.56 8.92
C ALA A 256 -4.14 -9.83 9.12
N ALA A 257 -3.70 -11.09 9.01
CA ALA A 257 -2.29 -11.44 9.13
C ALA A 257 -1.47 -10.95 7.92
N GLU A 258 -2.00 -11.07 6.70
CA GLU A 258 -1.37 -10.59 5.48
C GLU A 258 -1.26 -9.06 5.48
N MET A 259 -2.37 -8.36 5.78
CA MET A 259 -2.40 -6.91 5.89
C MET A 259 -1.52 -6.43 7.04
N GLY A 260 -1.48 -7.15 8.17
CA GLY A 260 -0.58 -6.89 9.29
C GLY A 260 0.90 -6.96 8.86
N ASN A 261 1.27 -7.92 8.02
CA ASN A 261 2.62 -8.03 7.46
C ASN A 261 2.96 -6.90 6.48
N PHE A 262 2.00 -6.48 5.66
CA PHE A 262 2.16 -5.30 4.80
C PHE A 262 2.37 -4.04 5.66
N CYS A 263 1.49 -3.79 6.62
CA CYS A 263 1.55 -2.66 7.54
C CYS A 263 2.84 -2.66 8.37
N LEU A 264 3.34 -3.83 8.75
CA LEU A 264 4.64 -3.99 9.40
C LEU A 264 5.78 -3.48 8.53
N LYS A 265 5.82 -3.86 7.25
CA LYS A 265 6.87 -3.43 6.32
C LYS A 265 6.77 -1.93 6.04
N THR A 266 5.57 -1.41 5.79
CA THR A 266 5.37 0.02 5.52
C THR A 266 5.70 0.87 6.74
N THR A 267 5.24 0.48 7.94
CA THR A 267 5.55 1.18 9.19
C THR A 267 7.05 1.23 9.46
N ARG A 268 7.81 0.16 9.17
CA ARG A 268 9.29 0.21 9.27
C ARG A 268 9.90 1.27 8.36
N LEU A 269 9.39 1.41 7.14
CA LEU A 269 9.84 2.44 6.21
C LEU A 269 9.48 3.83 6.74
N LEU A 270 8.25 4.03 7.19
CA LEU A 270 7.77 5.32 7.73
C LEU A 270 8.56 5.76 8.97
N LEU A 271 8.83 4.84 9.90
CA LEU A 271 9.65 5.09 11.08
C LEU A 271 11.08 5.51 10.71
N ALA A 272 11.66 4.93 9.65
CA ALA A 272 12.98 5.33 9.16
C ALA A 272 12.99 6.76 8.59
N HIS A 273 11.82 7.26 8.18
CA HIS A 273 11.62 8.62 7.68
C HIS A 273 11.03 9.58 8.72
N GLY A 274 10.96 9.18 10.01
CA GLY A 274 10.64 10.06 11.13
C GLY A 274 9.15 10.26 11.43
N VAL A 275 8.28 9.36 10.94
CA VAL A 275 6.85 9.37 11.28
C VAL A 275 6.64 8.92 12.74
N ASP A 276 5.78 9.62 13.47
CA ASP A 276 5.33 9.21 14.81
C ASP A 276 3.99 8.44 14.70
N PRO A 277 3.97 7.12 14.93
CA PRO A 277 2.78 6.27 14.76
C PRO A 277 1.82 6.31 15.97
N SER A 278 2.07 7.20 16.93
CA SER A 278 1.23 7.41 18.11
C SER A 278 0.39 8.68 18.04
N CYS A 279 0.41 9.36 16.89
CA CYS A 279 -0.41 10.54 16.63
C CYS A 279 -1.89 10.14 16.56
N CYS A 280 -2.74 10.76 17.40
CA CYS A 280 -4.19 10.58 17.25
C CYS A 280 -4.62 11.28 15.94
N LEU A 281 -5.35 10.55 15.10
CA LEU A 281 -5.53 10.89 13.68
C LEU A 281 -6.48 12.07 13.46
N ASN A 282 -7.39 12.33 14.39
CA ASN A 282 -8.32 13.45 14.36
C ASN A 282 -8.81 13.86 15.76
N GLU A 283 -9.47 15.01 15.85
CA GLU A 283 -10.09 15.52 17.09
C GLU A 283 -11.21 14.60 17.60
N ASP A 284 -11.81 13.79 16.73
CA ASP A 284 -12.88 12.85 17.04
C ASP A 284 -12.39 11.54 17.70
N GLY A 285 -11.07 11.31 17.78
CA GLY A 285 -10.48 10.19 18.49
C GLY A 285 -10.40 8.88 17.69
N GLU A 286 -10.28 8.94 16.37
CA GLU A 286 -9.91 7.78 15.55
C GLU A 286 -8.63 7.12 16.12
N PRO A 287 -8.64 5.79 16.30
CA PRO A 287 -7.53 5.09 16.92
C PRO A 287 -6.28 5.23 16.06
N SER A 288 -5.16 5.58 16.69
CA SER A 288 -3.84 5.54 16.05
C SER A 288 -3.44 4.12 15.67
N LEU A 289 -2.41 3.98 14.83
CA LEU A 289 -1.90 2.66 14.46
C LEU A 289 -1.42 1.87 15.70
N THR A 290 -0.85 2.57 16.69
CA THR A 290 -0.46 1.98 17.98
C THR A 290 -1.66 1.45 18.76
N GLN A 291 -2.74 2.21 18.86
CA GLN A 291 -3.95 1.78 19.55
C GLN A 291 -4.55 0.55 18.87
N THR A 292 -4.76 0.59 17.55
CA THR A 292 -5.34 -0.55 16.80
C THR A 292 -4.49 -1.80 16.89
N SER A 293 -3.16 -1.65 16.84
CA SER A 293 -2.22 -2.78 16.97
C SER A 293 -2.24 -3.43 18.36
N LEU A 294 -2.46 -2.63 19.42
CA LEU A 294 -2.58 -3.15 20.79
C LEU A 294 -3.95 -3.77 21.06
N GLU A 295 -5.01 -3.21 20.47
CA GLU A 295 -6.38 -3.76 20.54
C GLU A 295 -6.51 -5.13 19.88
N HIS A 296 -5.66 -5.43 18.89
CA HIS A 296 -5.67 -6.69 18.13
C HIS A 296 -4.27 -7.35 18.12
N PHE A 297 -3.55 -7.27 19.25
CA PHE A 297 -2.17 -7.72 19.33
C PHE A 297 -1.96 -9.21 19.02
N ASP A 298 -2.98 -10.05 19.20
CA ASP A 298 -2.97 -11.47 18.88
C ASP A 298 -2.84 -11.74 17.37
N LEU A 299 -3.37 -10.83 16.54
CA LEU A 299 -3.28 -10.90 15.07
C LEU A 299 -2.16 -9.99 14.53
N LEU A 300 -1.92 -8.87 15.19
CA LEU A 300 -0.96 -7.83 14.77
C LEU A 300 0.31 -7.83 15.63
N PHE A 301 0.66 -8.96 16.26
CA PHE A 301 1.76 -9.06 17.23
C PHE A 301 3.07 -8.45 16.72
N PRO A 302 3.56 -8.77 15.51
CA PRO A 302 4.82 -8.22 15.02
C PRO A 302 4.78 -6.69 14.85
N LEU A 303 3.62 -6.15 14.47
CA LEU A 303 3.39 -4.72 14.29
C LEU A 303 3.36 -4.01 15.65
N ALA A 304 2.65 -4.58 16.64
CA ALA A 304 2.64 -4.08 18.01
C ALA A 304 4.06 -4.06 18.62
N VAL A 305 4.84 -5.13 18.46
CA VAL A 305 6.24 -5.18 18.91
C VAL A 305 7.07 -4.07 18.28
N LEU A 306 6.95 -3.85 16.97
CA LEU A 306 7.69 -2.81 16.26
C LEU A 306 7.35 -1.42 16.81
N LEU A 307 6.07 -1.13 17.00
CA LEU A 307 5.57 0.16 17.44
C LEU A 307 6.05 0.50 18.85
N ILE A 308 5.92 -0.43 19.81
CA ILE A 308 6.43 -0.22 21.17
C ILE A 308 7.94 0.06 21.11
N GLN A 309 8.71 -0.78 20.40
CA GLN A 309 10.17 -0.62 20.28
C GLN A 309 10.61 0.66 19.55
N SER A 310 9.72 1.30 18.81
CA SER A 310 9.99 2.58 18.16
C SER A 310 9.82 3.79 19.09
N ARG A 311 9.51 3.55 20.38
CA ARG A 311 9.15 4.55 21.39
C ARG A 311 7.84 5.27 21.09
N ALA A 312 6.94 4.60 20.38
CA ALA A 312 5.61 5.12 20.18
C ALA A 312 4.91 5.30 21.55
N SER A 313 4.18 6.39 21.73
CA SER A 313 3.46 6.65 22.97
C SER A 313 2.42 5.55 23.24
N LEU A 314 2.36 5.07 24.48
CA LEU A 314 1.35 4.10 24.95
C LEU A 314 0.11 4.77 25.54
N VAL A 315 -0.05 6.06 25.29
CA VAL A 315 -1.22 6.87 25.62
C VAL A 315 -1.53 7.75 24.42
N CYS A 316 -2.79 8.16 24.24
CA CYS A 316 -3.12 9.10 23.17
C CYS A 316 -2.29 10.37 23.33
N SER A 317 -1.60 10.75 22.26
CA SER A 317 -0.78 11.97 22.19
C SER A 317 -1.59 13.24 22.48
N TYR A 318 -2.87 13.27 22.10
CA TYR A 318 -3.76 14.43 22.28
C TYR A 318 -4.60 14.38 23.57
N HIS A 319 -5.21 13.22 23.85
CA HIS A 319 -6.18 13.06 24.95
C HIS A 319 -5.57 12.46 26.23
N GLY A 320 -4.28 12.14 26.21
CA GLY A 320 -3.57 11.51 27.33
C GLY A 320 -4.12 10.13 27.72
N GLY A 321 -3.73 9.66 28.91
CA GLY A 321 -4.14 8.36 29.45
C GLY A 321 -5.62 8.23 29.82
N SER A 322 -6.42 9.31 29.69
CA SER A 322 -7.88 9.26 29.85
C SER A 322 -8.63 8.70 28.65
N CYS A 323 -8.00 8.68 27.46
CA CYS A 323 -8.59 8.13 26.24
C CYS A 323 -8.30 6.64 26.11
N TRP A 324 -7.02 6.26 26.18
CA TRP A 324 -6.58 4.87 26.25
C TRP A 324 -5.21 4.77 26.93
N SER A 325 -4.91 3.58 27.46
CA SER A 325 -3.58 3.20 27.92
C SER A 325 -3.21 1.88 27.28
N GLY A 326 -1.97 1.72 26.82
CA GLY A 326 -1.53 0.47 26.19
C GLY A 326 -1.74 -0.73 27.11
N TYR A 327 -1.53 -0.55 28.42
CA TYR A 327 -1.81 -1.54 29.45
C TYR A 327 -3.29 -1.97 29.48
N SER A 328 -4.23 -1.03 29.49
CA SER A 328 -5.66 -1.37 29.52
C SER A 328 -6.10 -2.12 28.26
N LEU A 329 -5.61 -1.69 27.09
CA LEU A 329 -5.94 -2.34 25.81
C LEU A 329 -5.43 -3.78 25.75
N LEU A 330 -4.17 -4.01 26.15
CA LEU A 330 -3.57 -5.34 26.19
C LEU A 330 -4.36 -6.29 27.10
N PHE A 331 -4.68 -5.87 28.33
CA PHE A 331 -5.44 -6.70 29.26
C PHE A 331 -6.88 -6.94 28.78
N GLN A 332 -7.55 -5.94 28.23
CA GLN A 332 -8.91 -6.08 27.70
C GLN A 332 -8.93 -7.06 26.53
N ARG A 333 -8.02 -6.94 25.57
CA ARG A 333 -7.92 -7.87 24.45
C ARG A 333 -7.56 -9.28 24.93
N LEU A 334 -6.58 -9.42 25.81
CA LEU A 334 -6.17 -10.70 26.36
C LEU A 334 -7.33 -11.42 27.07
N GLN A 335 -8.13 -10.70 27.88
CA GLN A 335 -9.33 -11.26 28.50
C GLN A 335 -10.32 -11.79 27.45
N THR A 336 -10.65 -10.97 26.44
CA THR A 336 -11.60 -11.38 25.39
C THR A 336 -11.10 -12.57 24.56
N ALA A 337 -9.80 -12.60 24.21
CA ALA A 337 -9.20 -13.69 23.45
C ALA A 337 -9.15 -14.99 24.26
N LEU A 338 -8.78 -14.93 25.54
CA LEU A 338 -8.75 -16.09 26.42
C LEU A 338 -10.15 -16.67 26.69
N GLN A 339 -11.21 -15.86 26.69
CA GLN A 339 -12.60 -16.35 26.78
C GLN A 339 -12.99 -17.21 25.58
N GLN A 340 -12.43 -16.91 24.41
CA GLN A 340 -12.72 -17.58 23.15
C GLN A 340 -11.80 -18.79 22.91
N CYS A 341 -10.72 -18.92 23.68
CA CYS A 341 -9.77 -20.02 23.57
C CYS A 341 -10.31 -21.34 24.11
N SER A 342 -10.32 -22.36 23.25
CA SER A 342 -10.60 -23.75 23.63
C SER A 342 -9.34 -24.58 23.90
N ASP A 343 -8.19 -24.15 23.38
CA ASP A 343 -6.89 -24.82 23.51
C ASP A 343 -6.00 -24.14 24.55
N GLN A 344 -5.36 -24.94 25.39
CA GLN A 344 -4.38 -24.51 26.39
C GLN A 344 -3.07 -24.03 25.74
N SER A 345 -2.69 -24.58 24.58
CA SER A 345 -1.47 -24.19 23.88
C SER A 345 -1.55 -22.74 23.38
N HIS A 346 -2.65 -22.39 22.71
CA HIS A 346 -2.92 -21.05 22.21
C HIS A 346 -3.12 -20.03 23.34
N ALA A 347 -3.78 -20.42 24.44
CA ALA A 347 -3.90 -19.56 25.62
C ALA A 347 -2.54 -19.24 26.25
N SER A 348 -1.60 -20.20 26.26
CA SER A 348 -0.23 -19.97 26.72
C SER A 348 0.51 -19.00 25.82
N GLU A 349 0.36 -19.14 24.50
CA GLU A 349 0.98 -18.24 23.51
C GLU A 349 0.48 -16.79 23.67
N LEU A 350 -0.82 -16.58 23.84
CA LEU A 350 -1.40 -15.24 24.07
C LEU A 350 -0.87 -14.59 25.35
N LEU A 351 -0.72 -15.37 26.43
CA LEU A 351 -0.15 -14.88 27.69
C LEU A 351 1.32 -14.48 27.52
N GLU A 352 2.12 -15.29 26.81
CA GLU A 352 3.52 -14.98 26.51
C GLU A 352 3.65 -13.73 25.63
N GLN A 353 2.80 -13.60 24.60
CA GLN A 353 2.76 -12.40 23.76
C GLN A 353 2.45 -11.14 24.57
N ALA A 354 1.43 -11.19 25.43
CA ALA A 354 1.08 -10.07 26.29
C ALA A 354 2.22 -9.70 27.24
N GLU A 355 2.87 -10.69 27.88
CA GLU A 355 4.02 -10.48 28.76
C GLU A 355 5.18 -9.78 28.02
N VAL A 356 5.50 -10.22 26.80
CA VAL A 356 6.54 -9.58 25.97
C VAL A 356 6.21 -8.11 25.67
N LEU A 357 4.96 -7.81 25.29
CA LEU A 357 4.54 -6.43 24.98
C LEU A 357 4.61 -5.54 26.22
N LEU A 358 4.21 -6.05 27.38
CA LEU A 358 4.27 -5.34 28.67
C LEU A 358 5.71 -5.07 29.10
N ASP A 359 6.60 -6.04 28.93
CA ASP A 359 8.03 -5.91 29.21
C ASP A 359 8.70 -4.85 28.32
N LEU A 360 8.35 -4.83 27.04
CA LEU A 360 8.84 -3.82 26.10
C LEU A 360 8.30 -2.42 26.46
N ALA A 361 7.00 -2.31 26.74
CA ALA A 361 6.33 -1.07 27.10
C ALA A 361 6.97 -0.35 28.29
N ARG A 362 7.42 -1.13 29.28
CA ARG A 362 8.06 -0.63 30.51
C ARG A 362 9.38 0.11 30.25
N VAL A 363 10.09 -0.22 29.18
CA VAL A 363 11.37 0.41 28.83
C VAL A 363 11.15 1.84 28.37
N ASP A 364 10.06 2.06 27.64
CA ASP A 364 9.78 3.32 26.95
C ASP A 364 8.86 4.24 27.78
N SER A 365 8.00 3.69 28.65
CA SER A 365 7.22 4.43 29.64
C SER A 365 7.36 3.81 31.04
N PRO A 366 8.19 4.39 31.93
CA PRO A 366 8.42 3.83 33.27
C PRO A 366 7.24 4.04 34.23
N THR A 367 6.28 4.93 33.90
CA THR A 367 5.09 5.20 34.71
C THR A 367 3.88 4.51 34.11
N LEU A 368 3.25 3.63 34.90
CA LEU A 368 2.01 2.97 34.56
C LEU A 368 0.84 3.92 34.84
N HIS A 369 0.13 4.35 33.80
CA HIS A 369 -1.23 4.88 33.96
C HIS A 369 -2.22 3.72 34.03
N LEU A 370 -2.13 2.91 35.08
CA LEU A 370 -3.14 1.89 35.38
C LEU A 370 -4.44 2.61 35.75
N LEU A 371 -5.45 2.52 34.89
CA LEU A 371 -6.78 2.98 35.23
C LEU A 371 -7.26 2.23 36.48
N PRO A 372 -7.82 2.91 37.50
CA PRO A 372 -8.29 2.28 38.75
C PRO A 372 -9.41 1.23 38.57
N ARG A 373 -9.85 0.97 37.33
CA ARG A 373 -11.00 0.13 36.96
C ARG A 373 -10.65 -0.93 35.92
N LEU A 374 -9.45 -1.49 35.96
CA LEU A 374 -9.24 -2.76 35.26
C LEU A 374 -10.05 -3.82 36.03
N GLU A 375 -11.26 -4.13 35.57
CA GLU A 375 -12.10 -5.19 36.15
C GLU A 375 -11.45 -6.53 35.85
N LEU A 376 -10.52 -6.93 36.72
CA LEU A 376 -9.90 -8.26 36.65
C LEU A 376 -10.94 -9.31 37.08
N PRO A 377 -11.03 -10.45 36.37
CA PRO A 377 -11.94 -11.51 36.75
C PRO A 377 -11.61 -12.01 38.16
N VAL A 378 -12.62 -12.07 39.03
CA VAL A 378 -12.46 -12.51 40.42
C VAL A 378 -12.22 -14.03 40.43
N PRO A 379 -11.07 -14.51 40.92
CA PRO A 379 -10.77 -15.94 40.95
C PRO A 379 -11.82 -16.70 41.77
N GLY A 380 -12.54 -17.62 41.12
CA GLY A 380 -13.53 -18.51 41.77
C GLY A 380 -15.00 -18.06 41.72
N GLN A 381 -15.34 -16.91 41.14
CA GLN A 381 -16.73 -16.51 40.88
C GLN A 381 -17.17 -16.69 39.42
N GLU A 382 -16.23 -16.74 38.47
CA GLU A 382 -16.50 -17.03 37.06
C GLU A 382 -15.85 -18.35 36.60
N PRO A 383 -16.48 -19.12 35.69
CA PRO A 383 -15.94 -20.37 35.14
C PRO A 383 -14.87 -20.12 34.08
N HIS A 384 -13.96 -19.16 34.32
CA HIS A 384 -12.94 -18.81 33.36
C HIS A 384 -11.62 -19.53 33.70
N PRO A 385 -11.18 -20.53 32.92
CA PRO A 385 -10.05 -21.39 33.26
C PRO A 385 -8.72 -20.65 33.46
N TYR A 386 -8.58 -19.44 32.92
CA TYR A 386 -7.36 -18.64 32.91
C TYR A 386 -7.40 -17.40 33.82
N ALA A 387 -8.46 -17.22 34.63
CA ALA A 387 -8.59 -16.07 35.53
C ALA A 387 -7.41 -15.90 36.49
N LYS A 388 -6.85 -17.01 36.98
CA LYS A 388 -5.67 -16.98 37.85
C LYS A 388 -4.43 -16.46 37.13
N ALA A 389 -4.17 -16.93 35.90
CA ALA A 389 -3.02 -16.50 35.11
C ALA A 389 -3.07 -14.99 34.78
N LEU A 390 -4.26 -14.47 34.50
CA LEU A 390 -4.48 -13.03 34.30
C LEU A 390 -4.16 -12.20 35.55
N VAL A 391 -4.62 -12.65 36.72
CA VAL A 391 -4.32 -11.99 38.00
C VAL A 391 -2.82 -12.08 38.32
N ASP A 392 -2.20 -13.24 38.09
CA ASP A 392 -0.76 -13.43 38.31
C ASP A 392 0.07 -12.50 37.41
N LEU A 393 -0.28 -12.38 36.11
CA LEU A 393 0.36 -11.44 35.17
C LEU A 393 0.17 -9.98 35.62
N HIS A 394 -1.04 -9.59 36.02
CA HIS A 394 -1.30 -8.24 36.52
C HIS A 394 -0.46 -7.91 37.76
N ASN A 395 -0.42 -8.81 38.73
CA ASN A 395 0.40 -8.64 39.93
C ASN A 395 1.89 -8.54 39.57
N HIS A 396 2.35 -9.33 38.61
CA HIS A 396 3.72 -9.26 38.11
C HIS A 396 4.06 -7.89 37.52
N VAL A 397 3.16 -7.30 36.72
CA VAL A 397 3.32 -5.95 36.17
C VAL A 397 3.39 -4.90 37.28
N VAL A 398 2.51 -5.00 38.29
CA VAL A 398 2.47 -4.07 39.43
C VAL A 398 3.74 -4.20 40.30
N GLU A 399 4.21 -5.40 40.58
CA GLU A 399 5.48 -5.65 41.28
C GLU A 399 6.68 -5.12 40.48
N HIS A 400 6.62 -5.23 39.15
CA HIS A 400 7.66 -4.73 38.27
C HIS A 400 7.75 -3.20 38.22
N GLU A 401 6.67 -2.47 38.50
CA GLU A 401 6.72 -1.01 38.65
C GLU A 401 7.60 -0.59 39.84
N ALA A 402 7.60 -1.37 40.92
CA ALA A 402 8.40 -1.11 42.11
C ALA A 402 9.91 -1.37 41.92
N SER A 403 10.32 -1.90 40.76
CA SER A 403 11.71 -2.25 40.44
C SER A 403 12.19 -1.60 39.14
N PRO A 404 13.48 -1.30 38.98
CA PRO A 404 14.00 -0.78 37.70
C PRO A 404 13.93 -1.85 36.59
N PRO A 405 13.70 -1.46 35.32
CA PRO A 405 13.68 -2.39 34.19
C PRO A 405 15.00 -3.15 34.06
N ALA A 406 14.94 -4.40 33.60
CA ALA A 406 16.12 -5.24 33.50
C ALA A 406 17.16 -4.60 32.55
N LEU A 407 18.44 -4.64 32.95
CA LEU A 407 19.54 -3.99 32.23
C LEU A 407 19.59 -4.37 30.75
N ARG A 408 19.24 -5.61 30.39
CA ARG A 408 19.20 -6.10 29.00
C ARG A 408 18.30 -5.23 28.11
N PHE A 409 17.15 -4.80 28.62
CA PHE A 409 16.17 -4.03 27.88
C PHE A 409 16.57 -2.55 27.77
N LEU A 410 17.15 -2.00 28.84
CA LEU A 410 17.79 -0.67 28.80
C LEU A 410 18.93 -0.63 27.77
N CYS A 411 19.80 -1.65 27.75
CA CYS A 411 20.86 -1.77 26.76
C CYS A 411 20.31 -1.87 25.33
N ARG A 412 19.22 -2.62 25.13
CA ARG A 412 18.54 -2.71 23.82
C ARG A 412 18.05 -1.34 23.36
N ALA A 413 17.30 -0.63 24.19
CA ALA A 413 16.81 0.71 23.87
C ALA A 413 17.95 1.70 23.60
N PHE A 414 19.03 1.64 24.39
CA PHE A 414 20.22 2.46 24.22
C PHE A 414 20.92 2.20 22.89
N ILE A 415 21.23 0.94 22.57
CA ILE A 415 21.91 0.56 21.32
C ILE A 415 21.08 0.99 20.11
N ARG A 416 19.76 0.73 20.12
CA ARG A 416 18.89 1.08 18.99
C ARG A 416 18.79 2.59 18.77
N SER A 417 18.75 3.37 19.85
CA SER A 417 18.76 4.84 19.74
C SER A 417 20.02 5.39 19.06
N HIS A 418 21.14 4.67 19.15
CA HIS A 418 22.39 5.02 18.49
C HIS A 418 22.52 4.47 17.06
N LEU A 419 21.66 3.55 16.66
CA LEU A 419 21.63 3.01 15.30
C LEU A 419 20.74 3.83 14.36
N GLN A 420 19.85 4.67 14.87
CA GLN A 420 19.10 5.62 14.05
C GLN A 420 20.04 6.71 13.49
N PRO A 421 19.89 7.12 12.22
CA PRO A 421 18.78 6.84 11.31
C PRO A 421 19.02 5.65 10.34
N LEU A 422 20.05 4.82 10.55
CA LEU A 422 20.29 3.71 9.63
C LEU A 422 19.13 2.72 9.62
N PRO A 423 18.89 2.01 8.49
CA PRO A 423 18.09 0.81 8.48
C PRO A 423 18.58 -0.11 9.61
N LEU A 424 17.73 -0.29 10.62
CA LEU A 424 18.10 -0.93 11.87
C LEU A 424 18.73 -2.30 11.64
N GLU A 425 18.23 -3.05 10.65
CA GLU A 425 18.73 -4.37 10.29
C GLU A 425 20.19 -4.35 9.82
N ASP A 426 20.55 -3.41 8.95
CA ASP A 426 21.92 -3.29 8.45
C ASP A 426 22.86 -2.81 9.55
N GLY A 427 22.40 -1.86 10.36
CA GLY A 427 23.14 -1.37 11.53
C GLY A 427 23.43 -2.49 12.53
N VAL A 428 22.43 -3.29 12.88
CA VAL A 428 22.59 -4.42 13.82
C VAL A 428 23.45 -5.54 13.22
N LYS A 429 23.28 -5.88 11.93
CA LYS A 429 24.10 -6.90 11.24
C LYS A 429 25.58 -6.51 11.24
N ALA A 430 25.88 -5.22 11.09
CA ALA A 430 27.25 -4.69 11.09
C ALA A 430 27.92 -4.69 12.48
N LEU A 431 27.16 -4.82 13.57
CA LEU A 431 27.73 -4.83 14.93
C LEU A 431 28.60 -6.09 15.16
N PRO A 432 29.73 -5.97 15.87
CA PRO A 432 30.56 -7.09 16.27
C PRO A 432 29.98 -7.84 17.49
N LEU A 433 28.71 -8.23 17.40
CA LEU A 433 27.98 -8.94 18.45
C LEU A 433 27.67 -10.39 18.04
N PRO A 434 27.52 -11.32 19.00
CA PRO A 434 26.98 -12.65 18.74
C PRO A 434 25.58 -12.61 18.12
N ASP A 435 25.25 -13.58 17.27
CA ASP A 435 23.98 -13.62 16.54
C ASP A 435 22.77 -13.55 17.48
N ARG A 436 22.81 -14.24 18.63
CA ARG A 436 21.73 -14.17 19.64
C ARG A 436 21.46 -12.76 20.17
N LEU A 437 22.50 -11.93 20.30
CA LEU A 437 22.33 -10.53 20.72
C LEU A 437 21.89 -9.65 19.55
N LYS A 438 22.31 -9.96 18.32
CA LYS A 438 21.80 -9.32 17.11
C LYS A 438 20.31 -9.59 16.93
N ASP A 439 19.86 -10.83 17.09
CA ASP A 439 18.45 -11.21 17.05
C ASP A 439 17.66 -10.48 18.15
N PHE A 440 18.23 -10.37 19.35
CA PHE A 440 17.68 -9.56 20.43
C PHE A 440 17.78 -8.04 20.20
N LEU A 441 18.42 -7.55 19.13
CA LEU A 441 18.40 -6.14 18.75
C LEU A 441 17.45 -5.88 17.56
N LEU A 442 17.07 -6.92 16.81
CA LEU A 442 16.14 -6.82 15.68
C LEU A 442 14.67 -6.87 16.16
N PRO A 443 13.71 -6.28 15.43
CA PRO A 443 12.28 -6.54 15.63
C PRO A 443 12.07 -8.06 15.51
N GLU A 444 11.25 -8.65 16.37
CA GLU A 444 11.02 -10.11 16.35
C GLU A 444 10.37 -10.47 15.00
N GLN A 445 11.16 -10.95 14.04
CA GLN A 445 10.69 -11.24 12.68
C GLN A 445 9.90 -12.56 12.61
N THR A 446 10.01 -13.39 13.63
CA THR A 446 9.26 -14.64 13.78
C THR A 446 9.20 -14.93 15.27
N TYR A 447 8.02 -14.82 15.88
CA TYR A 447 7.79 -15.44 17.17
C TYR A 447 7.85 -16.95 16.98
N THR A 448 9.02 -17.54 17.23
CA THR A 448 9.10 -18.97 17.54
C THR A 448 9.01 -19.05 19.06
N PRO A 449 7.98 -19.69 19.64
CA PRO A 449 7.89 -19.85 21.09
C PRO A 449 9.21 -20.43 21.58
N LYS A 450 9.86 -19.75 22.52
CA LYS A 450 11.11 -20.25 23.09
C LYS A 450 10.76 -21.50 23.90
N PRO A 451 11.33 -22.68 23.57
CA PRO A 451 11.20 -23.81 24.47
C PRO A 451 12.01 -23.50 25.73
N GLY A 452 11.29 -23.16 26.78
CA GLY A 452 11.80 -23.10 28.14
C GLY A 452 11.76 -21.70 28.72
N TRP A 453 10.72 -21.46 29.53
CA TRP A 453 10.80 -20.76 30.82
C TRP A 453 9.83 -21.37 31.84
N ASP A 454 9.79 -22.70 31.94
CA ASP A 454 9.26 -23.38 33.13
C ASP A 454 10.37 -23.55 34.18
N CYS A 455 10.78 -22.44 34.79
CA CYS A 455 11.67 -22.42 35.96
C CYS A 455 10.90 -22.54 37.30
N PHE A 456 9.58 -22.68 37.28
CA PHE A 456 8.76 -22.73 38.50
C PHE A 456 8.00 -24.06 38.65
N LYS A 457 8.75 -25.14 38.87
CA LYS A 457 8.31 -26.18 39.82
C LYS A 457 9.17 -26.06 41.08
N PRO A 458 8.61 -25.72 42.24
CA PRO A 458 9.28 -26.08 43.48
C PRO A 458 9.37 -27.61 43.50
N GLN A 459 10.60 -28.12 43.46
CA GLN A 459 10.88 -29.51 43.77
C GLN A 459 10.40 -29.76 45.21
N HIS A 460 9.23 -30.36 45.36
CA HIS A 460 8.97 -31.15 46.56
C HIS A 460 9.77 -32.43 46.45
N SER A 461 11.05 -32.34 46.82
CA SER A 461 11.78 -33.47 47.37
C SER A 461 11.12 -33.82 48.71
N GLN A 462 10.56 -35.02 48.82
CA GLN A 462 11.09 -36.08 49.68
C GLN A 462 10.13 -37.27 49.73
N HIS A 463 10.72 -38.44 49.46
CA HIS A 463 10.54 -39.74 50.11
C HIS A 463 9.22 -40.08 50.81
#